data_AF-A0AAE0KY59-F1
#
_entry.id   AF-A0AAE0KY59-F1
#
_cell.length_a   1.000
_cell.length_b   1.000
_cell.length_c   1.000
_cell.angle_alpha   90.00
_cell.angle_beta   90.00
_cell.angle_gamma   90.00
#
_symmetry.space_group_name_H-M   'P 1'
#
loop_
_entity.id
_entity.type
_entity.pdbx_description
1 polymer ?
#
loop_
_entity_poly.entity_id
_entity_poly.type
_entity_poly.pdbx_seq_one_letter_code
_entity_poly.pdbx_strand_id
1 'polypeptide(L)'
;MCSKGRFLFKHRLNVDQVPLPFVVGDYDHTIDDKGTKDVWNGTLIPWLKEHIPNDEAVIFADNLDAQIQPAYLENQKEKGNVMGWSLLKGGTHWSQPVDQGAGREVKRDIDYEQNEWLEDLGNLDKWENAEITASDRRILMTWWSGEGYAWMVKRCNLNRYFEKTDCLMSVSGSGDDRITPEGLSSFTFERQVIPAVLAETPLQTHVPAATHVEMQHSVQQEELSEEEVDSEDDDDSDEAEKWFVPEGFATVDTPVEAVDSSFVGAHIMFKWNGVGWCHGWVQKFYPNHRRGYNVEVVYEDVDRRDHILRLQDYGRGDTVEAGAWCLLQKQSMGA
;
A
#
# COMPACT_ATOMS: atom_id res chain seq x y z
N MET A 1 0.10 31.19 -3.36
CA MET A 1 -1.14 30.50 -3.75
C MET A 1 -0.88 29.00 -3.61
N CYS A 2 -1.71 28.23 -2.89
CA CYS A 2 -1.54 26.77 -2.81
C CYS A 2 -1.89 26.16 -4.18
N SER A 3 -0.88 25.95 -5.03
CA SER A 3 -1.03 25.52 -6.42
C SER A 3 -1.65 24.13 -6.58
N LYS A 4 -1.60 23.28 -5.55
CA LYS A 4 -2.31 21.99 -5.50
C LYS A 4 -3.84 22.16 -5.53
N GLY A 5 -4.34 23.25 -4.93
CA GLY A 5 -5.76 23.45 -4.68
C GLY A 5 -6.61 23.88 -5.87
N ARG A 6 -6.00 24.12 -7.04
CA ARG A 6 -6.71 24.46 -8.28
C ARG A 6 -7.25 23.23 -9.02
N PHE A 7 -6.73 22.04 -8.71
CA PHE A 7 -7.13 20.79 -9.36
C PHE A 7 -8.32 20.15 -8.66
N LEU A 8 -9.29 19.68 -9.47
CA LEU A 8 -10.38 18.84 -8.97
C LEU A 8 -9.81 17.55 -8.38
N PHE A 9 -10.51 17.00 -7.40
CA PHE A 9 -10.09 15.80 -6.68
C PHE A 9 -9.76 14.63 -7.63
N LYS A 10 -10.63 14.36 -8.62
CA LYS A 10 -10.43 13.32 -9.64
C LYS A 10 -9.27 13.57 -10.62
N HIS A 11 -8.67 14.76 -10.61
CA HIS A 11 -7.51 15.11 -11.46
C HIS A 11 -6.19 15.10 -10.67
N ARG A 12 -6.22 14.57 -9.44
CA ARG A 12 -5.05 14.41 -8.57
C ARG A 12 -4.62 12.95 -8.63
N LEU A 13 -3.42 12.74 -9.16
CA LEU A 13 -2.84 11.44 -9.44
C LEU A 13 -1.60 11.25 -8.57
N ASN A 14 -1.25 10.00 -8.28
CA ASN A 14 -0.02 9.69 -7.56
C ASN A 14 0.70 8.53 -8.25
N VAL A 15 2.03 8.58 -8.21
CA VAL A 15 2.94 7.65 -8.87
C VAL A 15 4.09 7.30 -7.92
N ASP A 16 4.57 6.07 -8.03
CA ASP A 16 5.77 5.55 -7.36
C ASP A 16 6.86 5.14 -8.39
N GLN A 17 7.89 4.41 -7.97
CA GLN A 17 9.18 4.21 -8.67
C GLN A 17 9.12 3.58 -10.08
N VAL A 18 8.08 2.83 -10.45
CA VAL A 18 7.90 2.20 -11.78
C VAL A 18 6.41 2.24 -12.12
N PRO A 19 5.99 2.56 -13.36
CA PRO A 19 4.67 3.12 -13.59
C PRO A 19 3.56 2.08 -13.47
N LEU A 20 2.97 2.03 -12.29
CA LEU A 20 1.55 1.73 -12.11
C LEU A 20 0.83 3.05 -11.77
N PRO A 21 0.74 4.02 -12.71
CA PRO A 21 -0.04 5.22 -12.46
C PRO A 21 -1.49 4.79 -12.22
N PHE A 22 -2.01 5.18 -11.05
CA PHE A 22 -3.39 4.94 -10.70
C PHE A 22 -4.20 6.19 -10.85
N VAL A 23 -5.47 6.03 -11.22
CA VAL A 23 -6.38 7.14 -11.34
C VAL A 23 -7.58 6.98 -10.43
N VAL A 24 -7.90 8.07 -9.75
CA VAL A 24 -9.09 8.23 -8.95
C VAL A 24 -10.31 8.33 -9.87
N GLY A 25 -11.10 7.26 -9.98
CA GLY A 25 -12.47 7.32 -10.52
C GLY A 25 -12.80 6.37 -11.66
N ASP A 26 -11.84 5.66 -12.25
CA ASP A 26 -12.11 4.55 -13.16
C ASP A 26 -11.31 3.31 -12.76
N TYR A 27 -12.03 2.20 -12.55
CA TYR A 27 -11.73 1.24 -11.48
C TYR A 27 -11.22 -0.14 -11.95
N ASP A 28 -11.01 -0.33 -13.25
CA ASP A 28 -10.89 -1.69 -13.79
C ASP A 28 -9.50 -2.10 -14.28
N HIS A 29 -8.51 -1.21 -14.40
CA HIS A 29 -7.22 -1.56 -15.04
C HIS A 29 -5.97 -0.89 -14.44
N THR A 30 -4.85 -1.62 -14.42
CA THR A 30 -3.51 -1.02 -14.50
C THR A 30 -3.21 -0.56 -15.91
N ILE A 31 -2.34 0.43 -16.03
CA ILE A 31 -1.90 1.01 -17.30
C ILE A 31 -0.87 0.12 -18.03
N ASP A 32 -0.43 -1.00 -17.45
CA ASP A 32 0.38 -2.02 -18.13
C ASP A 32 -0.03 -3.41 -17.66
N ASP A 33 -0.41 -4.29 -18.60
CA ASP A 33 -0.77 -5.70 -18.41
C ASP A 33 0.33 -6.64 -18.96
N LYS A 34 1.39 -6.10 -19.57
CA LYS A 34 2.37 -6.86 -20.39
C LYS A 34 3.83 -6.58 -20.06
N GLY A 35 4.15 -5.60 -19.22
CA GLY A 35 5.51 -5.31 -18.78
C GLY A 35 6.40 -4.76 -19.88
N THR A 36 5.91 -3.77 -20.62
CA THR A 36 6.69 -3.13 -21.70
C THR A 36 7.46 -1.92 -21.20
N LYS A 37 8.64 -1.62 -21.77
CA LYS A 37 9.45 -0.45 -21.35
C LYS A 37 8.86 0.91 -21.76
N ASP A 38 7.74 0.94 -22.47
CA ASP A 38 7.14 2.14 -23.09
C ASP A 38 5.89 2.66 -22.34
N VAL A 39 5.66 2.22 -21.10
CA VAL A 39 4.43 2.41 -20.31
C VAL A 39 3.89 3.85 -20.30
N TRP A 40 4.74 4.87 -20.28
CA TRP A 40 4.28 6.26 -20.15
C TRP A 40 3.63 6.83 -21.41
N ASN A 41 4.13 6.49 -22.60
CA ASN A 41 3.54 6.96 -23.86
C ASN A 41 2.38 6.06 -24.31
N GLY A 42 2.39 4.78 -23.92
CA GLY A 42 1.44 3.78 -24.39
C GLY A 42 0.06 3.86 -23.73
N THR A 43 -0.04 4.28 -22.47
CA THR A 43 -1.25 4.00 -21.69
C THR A 43 -1.70 5.11 -20.74
N LEU A 44 -0.81 5.87 -20.07
CA LEU A 44 -1.26 7.00 -19.24
C LEU A 44 -1.78 8.17 -20.06
N ILE A 45 -1.04 8.61 -21.07
CA ILE A 45 -1.46 9.75 -21.92
C ILE A 45 -2.79 9.44 -22.64
N PRO A 46 -2.98 8.26 -23.25
CA PRO A 46 -4.29 7.86 -23.78
C PRO A 46 -5.40 7.86 -22.73
N TRP A 47 -5.15 7.28 -21.55
CA TRP A 47 -6.12 7.26 -20.46
C TRP A 47 -6.53 8.70 -20.05
N LEU A 48 -5.56 9.60 -19.89
CA LEU A 48 -5.80 11.00 -19.53
C LEU A 48 -6.65 11.70 -20.59
N LYS A 49 -6.37 11.44 -21.87
CA LYS A 49 -7.15 12.01 -22.98
C LYS A 49 -8.57 11.48 -23.04
N GLU A 50 -8.81 10.25 -22.59
CA GLU A 50 -10.15 9.67 -22.54
C GLU A 50 -10.98 10.19 -21.37
N HIS A 51 -10.38 10.25 -20.16
CA HIS A 51 -11.10 10.51 -18.92
C HIS A 51 -11.02 11.97 -18.44
N ILE A 52 -10.00 12.70 -18.90
CA ILE A 52 -9.71 14.11 -18.57
C ILE A 52 -9.36 14.90 -19.87
N PRO A 53 -10.17 14.82 -20.94
CA PRO A 53 -9.80 15.30 -22.30
C PRO A 53 -9.45 16.79 -22.40
N ASN A 54 -9.94 17.62 -21.49
CA ASN A 54 -9.86 19.08 -21.57
C ASN A 54 -9.38 19.75 -20.27
N ASP A 55 -9.14 18.97 -19.22
CA ASP A 55 -8.76 19.51 -17.92
C ASP A 55 -7.28 19.23 -17.64
N GLU A 56 -6.68 20.07 -16.81
CA GLU A 56 -5.32 19.86 -16.34
C GLU A 56 -5.35 18.89 -15.15
N ALA A 57 -4.34 18.02 -15.06
CA ALA A 57 -4.15 17.10 -13.94
C ALA A 57 -2.83 17.40 -13.21
N VAL A 58 -2.69 16.86 -12.00
CA VAL A 58 -1.44 16.90 -11.22
C VAL A 58 -1.03 15.49 -10.83
N ILE A 59 0.26 15.15 -11.00
CA ILE A 59 0.85 13.89 -10.52
C ILE A 59 1.80 14.21 -9.37
N PHE A 60 1.55 13.61 -8.20
CA PHE A 60 2.48 13.62 -7.06
C PHE A 60 3.51 12.50 -7.18
N ALA A 61 4.80 12.82 -7.03
CA ALA A 61 5.90 11.87 -7.18
C ALA A 61 7.03 12.09 -6.13
N ASP A 62 7.85 11.06 -5.92
CA ASP A 62 8.92 10.97 -4.91
C ASP A 62 10.27 11.62 -5.33
N ASN A 63 10.33 12.19 -6.54
CA ASN A 63 11.50 12.85 -7.13
C ASN A 63 12.66 11.91 -7.46
N LEU A 64 12.35 10.71 -7.94
CA LEU A 64 13.41 9.90 -8.54
C LEU A 64 14.10 10.65 -9.66
N ASP A 65 15.35 10.30 -9.91
CA ASP A 65 16.18 10.94 -10.94
C ASP A 65 15.45 10.99 -12.29
N ALA A 66 14.80 9.89 -12.69
CA ALA A 66 13.99 9.82 -13.90
C ALA A 66 12.78 10.77 -13.92
N GLN A 67 12.17 11.05 -12.77
CA GLN A 67 10.97 11.89 -12.64
C GLN A 67 11.28 13.39 -12.64
N ILE A 68 12.55 13.77 -12.43
CA ILE A 68 12.99 15.17 -12.45
C ILE A 68 13.69 15.55 -13.77
N GLN A 69 13.92 14.58 -14.67
CA GLN A 69 14.52 14.84 -15.96
C GLN A 69 13.64 15.81 -16.78
N PRO A 70 14.21 16.82 -17.47
CA PRO A 70 13.45 17.77 -18.27
C PRO A 70 12.54 17.09 -19.29
N ALA A 71 13.04 16.06 -19.98
CA ALA A 71 12.26 15.30 -20.95
C ALA A 71 11.02 14.62 -20.33
N TYR A 72 11.09 14.19 -19.07
CA TYR A 72 9.96 13.61 -18.38
C TYR A 72 8.89 14.67 -18.08
N LEU A 73 9.29 15.80 -17.51
CA LEU A 73 8.40 16.92 -17.18
C LEU A 73 7.77 17.57 -18.42
N GLU A 74 8.55 17.73 -19.50
CA GLU A 74 8.07 18.23 -20.79
C GLU A 74 7.03 17.29 -21.40
N ASN A 75 7.29 15.97 -21.40
CA ASN A 75 6.33 14.99 -21.90
C ASN A 75 5.00 15.02 -21.13
N GLN A 76 5.04 15.14 -19.80
CA GLN A 76 3.82 15.26 -18.98
C GLN A 76 2.98 16.47 -19.39
N LYS A 77 3.63 17.62 -19.56
CA LYS A 77 2.97 18.88 -19.91
C LYS A 77 2.46 18.87 -21.34
N GLU A 78 3.32 18.56 -22.31
CA GLU A 78 3.01 18.68 -23.74
C GLU A 78 2.03 17.62 -24.24
N LYS A 79 2.15 16.38 -23.74
CA LYS A 79 1.34 15.26 -24.25
C LYS A 79 0.13 14.95 -23.38
N GLY A 80 0.25 15.16 -22.07
CA GLY A 80 -0.76 14.77 -21.09
C GLY A 80 -1.55 15.92 -20.47
N ASN A 81 -1.15 17.18 -20.70
CA ASN A 81 -1.68 18.34 -19.96
C ASN A 81 -1.60 18.13 -18.43
N VAL A 82 -0.48 17.55 -17.97
CA VAL A 82 -0.25 17.20 -16.57
C VAL A 82 0.88 18.02 -15.98
N MET A 83 0.65 18.52 -14.76
CA MET A 83 1.66 19.14 -13.92
C MET A 83 2.30 18.08 -13.01
N GLY A 84 3.60 17.84 -13.16
CA GLY A 84 4.38 17.10 -12.18
C GLY A 84 4.52 17.89 -10.88
N TRP A 85 4.22 17.26 -9.74
CA TRP A 85 4.41 17.82 -8.41
C TRP A 85 5.37 16.97 -7.59
N SER A 86 6.57 17.50 -7.44
CA SER A 86 7.61 16.94 -6.60
C SER A 86 7.29 17.05 -5.12
N LEU A 87 7.22 15.91 -4.42
CA LEU A 87 7.05 15.89 -2.96
C LEU A 87 8.36 16.21 -2.24
N LEU A 88 8.33 16.39 -0.92
CA LEU A 88 9.54 16.67 -0.15
C LEU A 88 10.49 15.46 -0.18
N LYS A 89 11.77 15.69 -0.49
CA LYS A 89 12.79 14.63 -0.43
C LYS A 89 12.82 14.04 0.98
N GLY A 90 12.71 12.71 1.07
CA GLY A 90 12.66 11.99 2.34
C GLY A 90 11.35 12.16 3.12
N GLY A 91 10.33 12.83 2.57
CA GLY A 91 9.04 13.08 3.22
C GLY A 91 7.87 12.32 2.59
N THR A 92 8.13 11.36 1.72
CA THR A 92 7.09 10.59 1.00
C THR A 92 6.21 9.81 1.96
N HIS A 93 6.81 9.23 2.99
CA HIS A 93 6.10 8.56 4.09
C HIS A 93 5.08 9.45 4.82
N TRP A 94 5.13 10.79 4.70
CA TRP A 94 4.12 11.70 5.26
C TRP A 94 3.12 12.24 4.24
N SER A 95 3.54 12.35 2.97
CA SER A 95 2.85 13.19 1.98
C SER A 95 2.40 12.43 0.75
N GLN A 96 2.92 11.23 0.52
CA GLN A 96 2.62 10.44 -0.65
C GLN A 96 1.48 9.46 -0.35
N PRO A 97 0.35 9.53 -1.08
CA PRO A 97 -0.77 8.62 -0.86
C PRO A 97 -0.39 7.13 -0.95
N VAL A 98 0.51 6.74 -1.85
CA VAL A 98 0.97 5.35 -1.95
C VAL A 98 1.63 4.86 -0.65
N ASP A 99 2.40 5.71 0.03
CA ASP A 99 3.09 5.36 1.27
C ASP A 99 2.15 5.36 2.50
N GLN A 100 0.95 5.95 2.37
CA GLN A 100 -0.06 6.03 3.43
C GLN A 100 -1.02 4.82 3.51
N GLY A 101 -0.63 3.72 2.86
CA GLY A 101 -1.27 2.42 2.98
C GLY A 101 -1.60 1.77 1.63
N ALA A 102 -1.73 2.53 0.54
CA ALA A 102 -2.06 1.93 -0.77
C ALA A 102 -0.96 0.97 -1.23
N GLY A 103 0.31 1.34 -1.05
CA GLY A 103 1.48 0.52 -1.35
C GLY A 103 1.51 -0.79 -0.56
N ARG A 104 1.15 -0.75 0.73
CA ARG A 104 1.01 -1.96 1.56
C ARG A 104 -0.12 -2.83 1.03
N GLU A 105 -1.27 -2.24 0.71
CA GLU A 105 -2.43 -2.99 0.26
C GLU A 105 -2.19 -3.68 -1.09
N VAL A 106 -1.54 -3.01 -2.06
CA VAL A 106 -1.22 -3.65 -3.34
C VAL A 106 -0.20 -4.76 -3.16
N LYS A 107 0.84 -4.58 -2.34
CA LYS A 107 1.83 -5.63 -2.04
C LYS A 107 1.17 -6.89 -1.48
N ARG A 108 0.23 -6.74 -0.53
CA ARG A 108 -0.52 -7.87 0.01
C ARG A 108 -1.29 -8.65 -1.05
N ASP A 109 -1.90 -7.96 -2.02
CA ASP A 109 -2.65 -8.64 -3.08
C ASP A 109 -1.70 -9.24 -4.14
N ILE A 110 -0.53 -8.63 -4.38
CA ILE A 110 0.54 -9.24 -5.19
C ILE A 110 1.00 -10.55 -4.54
N ASP A 111 1.22 -10.56 -3.23
CA ASP A 111 1.63 -11.75 -2.49
C ASP A 111 0.56 -12.85 -2.61
N TYR A 112 -0.73 -12.49 -2.63
CA TYR A 112 -1.82 -13.44 -2.84
C TYR A 112 -1.77 -14.06 -4.25
N GLU A 113 -1.63 -13.25 -5.30
CA GLU A 113 -1.52 -13.72 -6.69
C GLU A 113 -0.28 -14.60 -6.91
N GLN A 114 0.84 -14.25 -6.27
CA GLN A 114 2.05 -15.05 -6.28
C GLN A 114 1.81 -16.40 -5.59
N ASN A 115 1.22 -16.41 -4.39
CA ASN A 115 0.95 -17.63 -3.64
C ASN A 115 -0.01 -18.55 -4.39
N GLU A 116 -1.11 -18.02 -4.95
CA GLU A 116 -2.05 -18.81 -5.75
C GLU A 116 -1.36 -19.49 -6.94
N TRP A 117 -0.44 -18.80 -7.61
CA TRP A 117 0.32 -19.38 -8.71
C TRP A 117 1.30 -20.48 -8.24
N LEU A 118 1.88 -20.33 -7.04
CA LEU A 118 2.82 -21.27 -6.43
C LEU A 118 2.16 -22.48 -5.75
N GLU A 119 0.85 -22.45 -5.48
CA GLU A 119 0.10 -23.62 -4.97
C GLU A 119 0.07 -24.78 -5.99
N ASP A 120 0.29 -24.51 -7.28
CA ASP A 120 0.58 -25.55 -8.27
C ASP A 120 2.03 -26.03 -8.10
N LEU A 121 2.21 -27.26 -7.62
CA LEU A 121 3.53 -27.90 -7.43
C LEU A 121 4.42 -27.81 -8.67
N GLY A 122 3.84 -27.92 -9.88
CA GLY A 122 4.60 -27.81 -11.12
C GLY A 122 5.07 -26.38 -11.43
N ASN A 123 4.44 -25.37 -10.85
CA ASN A 123 4.88 -23.97 -10.94
C ASN A 123 5.89 -23.63 -9.84
N LEU A 124 5.68 -24.15 -8.62
CA LEU A 124 6.65 -24.08 -7.53
C LEU A 124 7.99 -24.68 -7.94
N ASP A 125 7.98 -25.89 -8.51
CA ASP A 125 9.20 -26.55 -9.00
C ASP A 125 9.93 -25.69 -10.04
N LYS A 126 9.20 -25.09 -10.98
CA LYS A 126 9.81 -24.18 -11.99
C LYS A 126 10.41 -22.93 -11.35
N TRP A 127 9.76 -22.41 -10.32
CA TRP A 127 10.17 -21.21 -9.60
C TRP A 127 11.43 -21.44 -8.75
N GLU A 128 11.52 -22.56 -8.06
CA GLU A 128 12.67 -22.90 -7.21
C GLU A 128 13.86 -23.37 -8.04
N ASN A 129 13.64 -24.18 -9.08
CA ASN A 129 14.72 -24.79 -9.87
C ASN A 129 15.28 -23.89 -10.98
N ALA A 130 14.97 -22.59 -10.94
CA ALA A 130 15.40 -21.60 -11.94
C ALA A 130 15.04 -21.96 -13.40
N GLU A 131 13.96 -22.73 -13.60
CA GLU A 131 13.48 -23.11 -14.94
C GLU A 131 12.77 -21.96 -15.66
N ILE A 132 12.36 -20.93 -14.91
CA ILE A 132 11.81 -19.69 -15.44
C ILE A 132 12.96 -18.72 -15.73
N THR A 133 13.05 -18.28 -16.99
CA THR A 133 14.07 -17.30 -17.39
C THR A 133 13.89 -15.98 -16.65
N ALA A 134 14.96 -15.19 -16.51
CA ALA A 134 14.86 -13.86 -15.91
C ALA A 134 13.87 -12.93 -16.63
N SER A 135 13.67 -13.13 -17.94
CA SER A 135 12.67 -12.37 -18.70
C SER A 135 11.25 -12.80 -18.35
N ASP A 136 11.00 -14.11 -18.32
CA ASP A 136 9.68 -14.65 -18.00
C ASP A 136 9.29 -14.36 -16.55
N ARG A 137 10.25 -14.39 -15.61
CA ARG A 137 10.03 -13.95 -14.22
C ARG A 137 9.54 -12.50 -14.14
N ARG A 138 10.13 -11.59 -14.92
CA ARG A 138 9.71 -10.18 -14.95
C ARG A 138 8.29 -10.03 -15.50
N ILE A 139 7.94 -10.78 -16.53
CA ILE A 139 6.58 -10.79 -17.10
C ILE A 139 5.59 -11.27 -16.03
N LEU A 140 5.91 -12.39 -15.37
CA LEU A 140 5.06 -12.99 -14.34
C LEU A 140 4.85 -12.04 -13.14
N MET A 141 5.93 -11.44 -12.63
CA MET A 141 5.85 -10.46 -11.53
C MET A 141 5.05 -9.21 -11.94
N THR A 142 5.17 -8.78 -13.20
CA THR A 142 4.37 -7.64 -13.70
C THR A 142 2.89 -8.01 -13.77
N TRP A 143 2.58 -9.23 -14.19
CA TRP A 143 1.21 -9.74 -14.22
C TRP A 143 0.59 -9.80 -12.82
N TRP A 144 1.30 -10.37 -11.82
CA TRP A 144 0.86 -10.34 -10.41
C TRP A 144 0.68 -8.92 -9.89
N SER A 145 1.56 -7.99 -10.28
CA SER A 145 1.44 -6.57 -9.94
C SER A 145 0.18 -5.93 -10.53
N GLY A 146 -0.17 -6.30 -11.77
CA GLY A 146 -1.40 -5.89 -12.44
C GLY A 146 -2.66 -6.36 -11.74
N GLU A 147 -2.75 -7.68 -11.51
CA GLU A 147 -3.91 -8.30 -10.86
C GLU A 147 -4.07 -7.86 -9.40
N GLY A 148 -2.97 -7.85 -8.63
CA GLY A 148 -2.99 -7.41 -7.24
C GLY A 148 -3.44 -5.95 -7.10
N TYR A 149 -3.05 -5.09 -8.06
CA TYR A 149 -3.56 -3.73 -8.12
C TYR A 149 -5.06 -3.68 -8.45
N ALA A 150 -5.53 -4.45 -9.43
CA ALA A 150 -6.95 -4.51 -9.79
C ALA A 150 -7.82 -4.95 -8.60
N TRP A 151 -7.34 -5.92 -7.80
CA TRP A 151 -7.98 -6.31 -6.54
C TRP A 151 -8.00 -5.20 -5.50
N MET A 152 -6.87 -4.51 -5.32
CA MET A 152 -6.78 -3.39 -4.40
C MET A 152 -7.81 -2.32 -4.75
N VAL A 153 -7.93 -1.93 -6.02
CA VAL A 153 -8.87 -0.90 -6.47
C VAL A 153 -10.32 -1.30 -6.18
N LYS A 154 -10.68 -2.57 -6.39
CA LYS A 154 -12.03 -3.07 -6.13
C LYS A 154 -12.41 -3.06 -4.64
N ARG A 155 -11.46 -3.29 -3.73
CA ARG A 155 -11.74 -3.39 -2.28
C ARG A 155 -11.44 -2.11 -1.49
N CYS A 156 -10.52 -1.27 -1.98
CA CYS A 156 -10.05 -0.09 -1.27
C CYS A 156 -10.74 1.16 -1.77
N ASN A 157 -11.10 2.04 -0.84
CA ASN A 157 -11.39 3.42 -1.19
C ASN A 157 -10.07 4.21 -1.23
N LEU A 158 -9.45 4.30 -2.41
CA LEU A 158 -8.17 4.97 -2.61
C LEU A 158 -8.17 6.44 -2.13
N ASN A 159 -9.34 7.08 -2.12
CA ASN A 159 -9.51 8.45 -1.64
C ASN A 159 -9.05 8.61 -0.18
N ARG A 160 -9.21 7.56 0.64
CA ARG A 160 -8.80 7.59 2.05
C ARG A 160 -7.29 7.72 2.22
N TYR A 161 -6.51 7.26 1.25
CA TYR A 161 -5.05 7.41 1.31
C TYR A 161 -4.62 8.84 1.00
N PHE A 162 -5.35 9.52 0.13
CA PHE A 162 -5.16 10.96 -0.09
C PHE A 162 -5.64 11.80 1.10
N GLU A 163 -6.71 11.38 1.79
CA GLU A 163 -7.19 12.04 3.02
C GLU A 163 -6.16 11.98 4.16
N LYS A 164 -5.19 11.07 4.12
CA LYS A 164 -4.10 11.05 5.10
C LYS A 164 -2.96 12.02 4.77
N THR A 165 -3.00 12.70 3.62
CA THR A 165 -1.90 13.56 3.16
C THR A 165 -2.33 14.99 2.85
N ASP A 166 -1.33 15.85 2.69
CA ASP A 166 -1.52 17.24 2.27
C ASP A 166 -1.87 17.38 0.77
N CYS A 167 -1.88 16.28 0.02
CA CYS A 167 -2.21 16.27 -1.41
C CYS A 167 -3.62 16.74 -1.71
N LEU A 168 -4.52 16.79 -0.72
CA LEU A 168 -5.89 17.26 -0.86
C LEU A 168 -6.12 18.74 -0.51
N MET A 169 -5.11 19.44 0.00
CA MET A 169 -5.25 20.85 0.34
C MET A 169 -5.83 21.65 -0.84
N SER A 170 -6.86 22.46 -0.56
CA SER A 170 -7.51 23.31 -1.55
C SER A 170 -7.28 24.80 -1.27
N VAL A 171 -7.39 25.65 -2.30
CA VAL A 171 -7.21 27.11 -2.13
C VAL A 171 -8.33 27.70 -1.26
N SER A 172 -9.57 27.21 -1.46
CA SER A 172 -10.73 27.63 -0.66
C SER A 172 -10.73 26.99 0.73
N GLY A 173 -9.99 25.89 0.90
CA GLY A 173 -10.01 25.11 2.12
C GLY A 173 -11.09 24.08 2.27
N SER A 174 -11.91 23.94 1.24
CA SER A 174 -12.91 22.88 1.17
C SER A 174 -12.21 21.52 1.25
N GLY A 175 -12.67 20.66 2.18
CA GLY A 175 -12.14 19.32 2.36
C GLY A 175 -10.90 19.22 3.24
N ASP A 176 -10.37 20.34 3.74
CA ASP A 176 -9.24 20.33 4.69
C ASP A 176 -9.61 19.62 6.01
N ASP A 177 -10.90 19.60 6.37
CA ASP A 177 -11.45 18.88 7.52
C ASP A 177 -11.36 17.35 7.41
N ARG A 178 -11.17 16.85 6.19
CA ARG A 178 -10.96 15.42 5.91
C ARG A 178 -9.49 15.03 5.89
N ILE A 179 -8.58 16.00 5.93
CA ILE A 179 -7.16 15.71 5.96
C ILE A 179 -6.79 15.30 7.38
N THR A 180 -6.54 14.01 7.56
CA THR A 180 -6.24 13.38 8.85
C THR A 180 -4.88 12.67 8.77
N PRO A 181 -3.76 13.40 8.92
CA PRO A 181 -2.45 12.78 8.96
C PRO A 181 -2.37 11.76 10.11
N GLU A 182 -1.80 10.60 9.83
CA GLU A 182 -1.67 9.55 10.85
C GLU A 182 -0.85 10.03 12.05
N GLY A 183 -1.29 9.65 13.26
CA GLY A 183 -0.60 9.99 14.50
C GLY A 183 -0.88 11.40 15.05
N LEU A 184 -1.69 12.23 14.37
CA LEU A 184 -2.03 13.58 14.83
C LEU A 184 -3.53 13.72 15.13
N SER A 185 -3.87 13.94 16.40
CA SER A 185 -5.22 14.36 16.81
C SER A 185 -5.36 15.88 16.68
N SER A 186 -6.38 16.34 15.95
CA SER A 186 -6.75 17.77 15.84
C SER A 186 -5.75 18.66 15.09
N PHE A 187 -5.24 18.19 13.96
CA PHE A 187 -4.44 19.02 13.05
C PHE A 187 -5.31 20.07 12.33
N THR A 188 -4.82 21.31 12.20
CA THR A 188 -5.49 22.37 11.45
C THR A 188 -4.47 23.14 10.61
N PHE A 189 -4.87 23.57 9.42
CA PHE A 189 -4.00 24.33 8.52
C PHE A 189 -4.11 25.83 8.84
N GLU A 190 -2.99 26.44 9.23
CA GLU A 190 -2.90 27.90 9.29
C GLU A 190 -2.91 28.47 7.85
N ARG A 191 -4.03 29.08 7.46
CA ARG A 191 -4.10 29.78 6.19
C ARG A 191 -3.61 31.20 6.36
N GLN A 192 -2.51 31.51 5.69
CA GLN A 192 -2.11 32.89 5.49
C GLN A 192 -3.12 33.57 4.55
N VAL A 193 -3.93 34.49 5.10
CA VAL A 193 -4.74 35.41 4.30
C VAL A 193 -3.76 36.37 3.63
N ILE A 194 -3.41 36.10 2.37
CA ILE A 194 -2.70 37.08 1.56
C ILE A 194 -3.73 38.18 1.26
N PRO A 195 -3.55 39.43 1.75
CA PRO A 195 -4.44 40.52 1.39
C PRO A 195 -4.48 40.61 -0.14
N ALA A 196 -5.67 40.82 -0.71
CA ALA A 196 -5.82 41.05 -2.14
C ALA A 196 -5.09 42.33 -2.53
N VAL A 197 -3.78 42.25 -2.76
CA VAL A 197 -3.01 43.31 -3.39
C VAL A 197 -3.38 43.26 -4.86
N LEU A 198 -4.30 44.14 -5.20
CA LEU A 198 -4.49 44.82 -6.48
C LEU A 198 -3.97 44.08 -7.71
N ALA A 199 -4.93 43.68 -8.54
CA ALA A 199 -4.72 43.39 -9.93
C ALA A 199 -3.85 44.46 -10.62
N GLU A 200 -3.10 44.00 -11.61
CA GLU A 200 -2.26 44.77 -12.55
C GLU A 200 -0.85 45.12 -12.07
N THR A 201 0.02 44.11 -12.07
CA THR A 201 1.39 44.32 -12.53
C THR A 201 1.63 43.37 -13.71
N PRO A 202 2.04 43.86 -14.89
CA PRO A 202 2.31 42.99 -16.03
C PRO A 202 3.36 41.95 -15.66
N LEU A 203 3.17 40.69 -16.08
CA LEU A 203 4.24 39.69 -16.04
C LEU A 203 5.45 40.25 -16.81
N GLN A 204 6.47 40.73 -16.10
CA GLN A 204 7.79 40.82 -16.66
C GLN A 204 8.33 39.40 -16.77
N THR A 205 8.36 38.89 -18.00
CA THR A 205 9.11 37.69 -18.37
C THR A 205 10.61 38.00 -18.23
N HIS A 206 11.13 37.90 -17.01
CA HIS A 206 12.56 37.71 -16.82
C HIS A 206 12.85 36.22 -16.94
N VAL A 207 13.23 35.82 -18.17
CA VAL A 207 14.03 34.62 -18.39
C VAL A 207 15.36 34.85 -17.67
N PRO A 208 15.75 34.05 -16.66
CA PRO A 208 17.13 34.07 -16.20
C PRO A 208 17.97 33.56 -17.37
N ALA A 209 18.87 34.40 -17.86
CA ALA A 209 19.87 34.00 -18.85
C ALA A 209 20.60 32.76 -18.30
N ALA A 210 20.67 31.71 -19.11
CA ALA A 210 21.46 30.52 -18.83
C ALA A 210 22.92 30.93 -18.59
N THR A 211 23.32 31.03 -17.33
CA THR A 211 24.74 30.99 -16.97
C THR A 211 25.19 29.55 -17.13
N HIS A 212 25.85 29.31 -18.26
CA HIS A 212 26.64 28.13 -18.51
C HIS A 212 27.71 28.02 -17.42
N VAL A 213 27.49 27.16 -16.44
CA VAL A 213 28.57 26.69 -15.57
C VAL A 213 29.07 25.40 -16.20
N GLU A 214 30.18 25.48 -16.92
CA GLU A 214 31.00 24.30 -17.21
C GLU A 214 31.52 23.77 -15.87
N MET A 215 30.87 22.76 -15.31
CA MET A 215 31.50 21.91 -14.30
C MET A 215 32.19 20.76 -15.04
N GLN A 216 33.53 20.85 -15.08
CA GLN A 216 34.39 19.74 -15.46
C GLN A 216 34.16 18.57 -14.49
N HIS A 217 33.46 17.54 -14.94
CA HIS A 217 33.38 16.27 -14.23
C HIS A 217 34.68 15.49 -14.46
N SER A 218 35.53 15.45 -13.44
CA SER A 218 36.51 14.38 -13.29
C SER A 218 35.75 13.11 -12.93
N VAL A 219 35.78 12.11 -13.81
CA VAL A 219 35.31 10.76 -13.53
C VAL A 219 36.22 10.16 -12.46
N GLN A 220 35.69 9.95 -11.26
CA GLN A 220 36.19 8.95 -10.34
C GLN A 220 35.09 7.90 -10.21
N GLN A 221 35.37 6.74 -10.79
CA GLN A 221 34.65 5.49 -10.59
C GLN A 221 34.91 5.09 -9.13
N GLU A 222 33.93 5.27 -8.25
CA GLU A 222 33.87 4.52 -7.01
C GLU A 222 33.11 3.24 -7.31
N GLU A 223 33.86 2.13 -7.34
CA GLU A 223 33.34 0.78 -7.34
C GLU A 223 32.52 0.60 -6.05
N LEU A 224 31.21 0.37 -6.21
CA LEU A 224 30.36 -0.13 -5.14
C LEU A 224 30.78 -1.57 -4.85
N SER A 225 31.57 -1.72 -3.79
CA SER A 225 31.91 -3.01 -3.19
C SER A 225 30.64 -3.69 -2.67
N GLU A 226 30.47 -4.94 -3.05
CA GLU A 226 29.51 -5.88 -2.49
C GLU A 226 29.80 -6.02 -0.98
N GLU A 227 28.93 -5.48 -0.13
CA GLU A 227 28.94 -5.83 1.29
C GLU A 227 28.15 -7.13 1.46
N GLU A 228 28.91 -8.16 1.84
CA GLU A 228 28.43 -9.44 2.36
C GLU A 228 27.46 -9.18 3.52
N VAL A 229 26.22 -9.63 3.38
CA VAL A 229 25.30 -9.73 4.52
C VAL A 229 25.48 -11.13 5.09
N ASP A 230 26.07 -11.11 6.27
CA ASP A 230 26.35 -12.21 7.19
C ASP A 230 25.13 -13.12 7.34
N SER A 231 25.32 -14.39 7.02
CA SER A 231 24.39 -15.47 7.31
C SER A 231 24.57 -15.86 8.77
N GLU A 232 23.70 -15.36 9.64
CA GLU A 232 23.51 -15.98 10.95
C GLU A 232 22.44 -17.07 10.81
N ASP A 233 22.93 -18.30 10.89
CA ASP A 233 22.17 -19.50 11.22
C ASP A 233 21.30 -19.25 12.47
N ASP A 234 20.00 -19.53 12.36
CA ASP A 234 19.22 -20.04 13.48
C ASP A 234 18.45 -21.28 12.97
N ASP A 235 19.15 -22.40 13.04
CA ASP A 235 18.60 -23.75 13.11
C ASP A 235 18.05 -23.93 14.53
N ASP A 236 16.72 -23.92 14.72
CA ASP A 236 16.11 -24.55 15.89
C ASP A 236 14.62 -24.95 15.67
N SER A 237 14.48 -26.18 15.17
CA SER A 237 13.46 -27.18 15.53
C SER A 237 12.03 -27.12 14.94
N ASP A 238 11.76 -28.12 14.11
CA ASP A 238 10.44 -28.60 13.66
C ASP A 238 9.58 -29.22 14.81
N GLU A 239 9.32 -28.48 15.89
CA GLU A 239 8.22 -28.82 16.81
C GLU A 239 7.14 -27.75 16.72
N ALA A 240 6.17 -27.93 15.79
CA ALA A 240 4.92 -27.17 15.81
C ALA A 240 4.37 -27.16 17.24
N GLU A 241 4.14 -25.97 17.80
CA GLU A 241 3.83 -25.84 19.23
C GLU A 241 2.61 -26.70 19.60
N LYS A 242 2.87 -27.65 20.53
CA LYS A 242 1.84 -28.54 21.09
C LYS A 242 0.76 -27.70 21.75
N TRP A 243 -0.48 -28.20 21.72
CA TRP A 243 -1.64 -27.54 22.30
C TRP A 243 -1.39 -27.12 23.75
N PHE A 244 -1.65 -25.85 24.04
CA PHE A 244 -1.59 -25.29 25.39
C PHE A 244 -2.74 -24.32 25.64
N VAL A 245 -2.92 -23.96 26.92
CA VAL A 245 -3.85 -22.91 27.34
C VAL A 245 -3.04 -21.84 28.06
N PRO A 246 -3.08 -20.57 27.61
CA PRO A 246 -2.34 -19.49 28.25
C PRO A 246 -2.68 -19.32 29.73
N GLU A 247 -1.70 -18.91 30.55
CA GLU A 247 -1.91 -18.68 31.97
C GLU A 247 -3.02 -17.65 32.23
N GLY A 248 -3.90 -17.94 33.19
CA GLY A 248 -5.04 -17.08 33.52
C GLY A 248 -6.21 -17.17 32.55
N PHE A 249 -6.19 -18.12 31.61
CA PHE A 249 -7.31 -18.41 30.72
C PHE A 249 -7.80 -19.85 30.88
N ALA A 250 -9.08 -20.05 30.56
CA ALA A 250 -9.69 -21.35 30.34
C ALA A 250 -10.28 -21.38 28.94
N THR A 251 -10.33 -22.56 28.32
CA THR A 251 -11.01 -22.71 27.04
C THR A 251 -12.52 -22.83 27.25
N VAL A 252 -13.29 -22.29 26.31
CA VAL A 252 -14.75 -22.44 26.30
C VAL A 252 -15.09 -23.78 25.64
N ASP A 253 -15.66 -24.70 26.41
CA ASP A 253 -15.92 -26.08 25.95
C ASP A 253 -17.02 -26.18 24.89
N THR A 254 -17.98 -25.26 24.94
CA THR A 254 -19.15 -25.28 24.05
C THR A 254 -18.88 -24.38 22.85
N PRO A 255 -19.05 -24.87 21.61
CA PRO A 255 -18.99 -24.03 20.42
C PRO A 255 -19.96 -22.86 20.56
N VAL A 256 -19.51 -21.67 20.19
CA VAL A 256 -20.36 -20.48 20.14
C VAL A 256 -21.45 -20.63 19.07
N GLU A 257 -22.59 -19.98 19.26
CA GLU A 257 -23.70 -20.05 18.30
C GLU A 257 -23.43 -19.25 17.03
N ALA A 258 -22.62 -18.19 17.13
CA ALA A 258 -22.22 -17.34 16.02
C ALA A 258 -20.88 -16.65 16.31
N VAL A 259 -20.15 -16.32 15.23
CA VAL A 259 -19.04 -15.36 15.29
C VAL A 259 -19.59 -14.01 14.85
N ASP A 260 -19.71 -13.08 15.79
CA ASP A 260 -20.32 -11.76 15.57
C ASP A 260 -19.51 -10.64 16.23
N SER A 261 -20.03 -9.41 16.21
CA SER A 261 -19.35 -8.23 16.75
C SER A 261 -19.04 -8.32 18.26
N SER A 262 -19.67 -9.22 19.01
CA SER A 262 -19.36 -9.45 20.43
C SER A 262 -17.97 -10.04 20.66
N PHE A 263 -17.34 -10.57 19.60
CA PHE A 263 -15.99 -11.12 19.67
C PHE A 263 -14.91 -10.05 19.81
N VAL A 264 -15.20 -8.77 19.52
CA VAL A 264 -14.20 -7.70 19.67
C VAL A 264 -13.76 -7.61 21.14
N GLY A 265 -12.47 -7.78 21.38
CA GLY A 265 -11.86 -7.87 22.70
C GLY A 265 -11.80 -9.28 23.30
N ALA A 266 -12.35 -10.29 22.63
CA ALA A 266 -12.24 -11.68 23.05
C ALA A 266 -10.85 -12.25 22.76
N HIS A 267 -10.40 -13.17 23.61
CA HIS A 267 -9.17 -13.92 23.41
C HIS A 267 -9.47 -15.25 22.71
N ILE A 268 -8.62 -15.62 21.77
CA ILE A 268 -8.74 -16.87 21.03
C ILE A 268 -7.40 -17.61 20.99
N MET A 269 -7.47 -18.92 20.78
CA MET A 269 -6.37 -19.70 20.23
C MET A 269 -6.67 -19.98 18.76
N PHE A 270 -5.66 -19.86 17.89
CA PHE A 270 -5.75 -20.22 16.47
C PHE A 270 -4.58 -21.14 16.09
N LYS A 271 -4.85 -22.25 15.40
CA LYS A 271 -3.83 -23.21 14.96
C LYS A 271 -3.34 -22.86 13.56
N TRP A 272 -2.11 -22.38 13.47
CA TRP A 272 -1.44 -22.09 12.20
C TRP A 272 -0.82 -23.35 11.60
N ASN A 273 -0.80 -23.42 10.26
CA ASN A 273 -0.09 -24.48 9.56
C ASN A 273 1.43 -24.30 9.76
N GLY A 274 2.15 -25.38 10.10
CA GLY A 274 3.59 -25.36 10.36
C GLY A 274 4.03 -24.72 11.69
N VAL A 275 3.29 -23.74 12.23
CA VAL A 275 3.67 -23.02 13.46
C VAL A 275 3.03 -23.62 14.72
N GLY A 276 1.78 -24.08 14.65
CA GLY A 276 1.05 -24.59 15.81
C GLY A 276 0.11 -23.56 16.42
N TRP A 277 -0.13 -23.65 17.72
CA TRP A 277 -1.20 -22.93 18.40
C TRP A 277 -0.76 -21.56 18.91
N CYS A 278 -1.34 -20.48 18.36
CA CYS A 278 -1.04 -19.12 18.80
C CYS A 278 -2.19 -18.49 19.59
N HIS A 279 -1.86 -17.74 20.64
CA HIS A 279 -2.79 -16.93 21.42
C HIS A 279 -2.89 -15.51 20.88
N GLY A 280 -4.10 -15.03 20.66
CA GLY A 280 -4.34 -13.64 20.25
C GLY A 280 -5.63 -13.07 20.82
N TRP A 281 -5.90 -11.81 20.53
CA TRP A 281 -7.19 -11.18 20.82
C TRP A 281 -7.76 -10.49 19.59
N VAL A 282 -9.08 -10.52 19.47
CA VAL A 282 -9.80 -9.95 18.33
C VAL A 282 -9.85 -8.44 18.47
N GLN A 283 -9.23 -7.71 17.55
CA GLN A 283 -9.22 -6.25 17.51
C GLN A 283 -10.38 -5.68 16.69
N LYS A 284 -10.77 -6.33 15.59
CA LYS A 284 -11.91 -5.90 14.74
C LYS A 284 -12.76 -7.07 14.28
N PHE A 285 -14.04 -6.80 14.03
CA PHE A 285 -14.99 -7.74 13.42
C PHE A 285 -15.56 -7.15 12.12
N TYR A 286 -15.71 -8.00 11.10
CA TYR A 286 -16.16 -7.63 9.76
C TYR A 286 -17.44 -8.38 9.37
N PRO A 287 -18.64 -7.79 9.56
CA PRO A 287 -19.92 -8.50 9.44
C PRO A 287 -20.23 -9.06 8.06
N ASN A 288 -19.67 -8.46 7.00
CA ASN A 288 -20.05 -8.77 5.63
C ASN A 288 -19.06 -9.67 4.88
N HIS A 289 -18.03 -10.19 5.55
CA HIS A 289 -16.98 -11.05 4.94
C HIS A 289 -16.38 -10.52 3.62
N ARG A 290 -16.52 -9.21 3.31
CA ARG A 290 -16.20 -8.65 1.99
C ARG A 290 -14.73 -8.76 1.60
N ARG A 291 -13.88 -9.09 2.57
CA ARG A 291 -12.43 -9.24 2.40
C ARG A 291 -11.97 -10.69 2.54
N GLY A 292 -12.90 -11.65 2.57
CA GLY A 292 -12.56 -13.06 2.76
C GLY A 292 -12.18 -13.41 4.20
N TYR A 293 -12.54 -12.58 5.19
CA TYR A 293 -12.30 -12.79 6.62
C TYR A 293 -13.37 -12.12 7.47
N ASN A 294 -13.54 -12.57 8.71
CA ASN A 294 -14.54 -12.03 9.65
C ASN A 294 -13.94 -11.35 10.88
N VAL A 295 -12.65 -11.53 11.16
CA VAL A 295 -11.98 -10.88 12.29
C VAL A 295 -10.56 -10.45 11.94
N GLU A 296 -10.08 -9.41 12.61
CA GLU A 296 -8.66 -9.03 12.70
C GLU A 296 -8.19 -9.41 14.12
N VAL A 297 -7.14 -10.23 14.22
CA VAL A 297 -6.58 -10.73 15.47
C VAL A 297 -5.18 -10.16 15.65
N VAL A 298 -4.85 -9.74 16.86
CA VAL A 298 -3.51 -9.30 17.24
C VAL A 298 -2.84 -10.41 18.03
N TYR A 299 -1.65 -10.80 17.59
CA TYR A 299 -0.73 -11.72 18.25
C TYR A 299 0.48 -10.90 18.72
N GLU A 300 1.00 -11.21 19.91
CA GLU A 300 2.26 -10.65 20.45
C GLU A 300 2.46 -9.14 20.24
N ASP A 301 1.57 -8.33 20.83
CA ASP A 301 1.57 -6.85 20.90
C ASP A 301 1.60 -6.05 19.57
N VAL A 302 2.06 -6.61 18.46
CA VAL A 302 2.28 -5.91 17.20
C VAL A 302 1.92 -6.70 15.94
N ASP A 303 1.83 -8.04 15.98
CA ASP A 303 1.49 -8.81 14.78
C ASP A 303 -0.02 -8.87 14.56
N ARG A 304 -0.49 -8.39 13.40
CA ARG A 304 -1.92 -8.31 13.08
C ARG A 304 -2.23 -9.20 11.89
N ARG A 305 -3.15 -10.14 12.07
CA ARG A 305 -3.57 -11.08 11.04
C ARG A 305 -5.08 -11.11 10.90
N ASP A 306 -5.52 -11.24 9.65
CA ASP A 306 -6.94 -11.37 9.31
C ASP A 306 -7.31 -12.86 9.26
N HIS A 307 -8.42 -13.26 9.91
CA HIS A 307 -8.85 -14.67 9.98
C HIS A 307 -10.31 -14.87 9.57
N ILE A 308 -10.60 -16.06 9.05
CA ILE A 308 -11.96 -16.59 8.92
C ILE A 308 -12.21 -17.56 10.07
N LEU A 309 -12.90 -17.11 11.12
CA LEU A 309 -13.37 -17.99 12.18
C LEU A 309 -14.70 -18.61 11.77
N ARG A 310 -14.68 -19.83 11.24
CA ARG A 310 -15.91 -20.57 10.90
C ARG A 310 -16.30 -21.46 12.07
N LEU A 311 -17.59 -21.56 12.36
CA LEU A 311 -18.09 -22.40 13.46
C LEU A 311 -17.73 -23.88 13.31
N GLN A 312 -17.67 -24.36 12.06
CA GLN A 312 -17.27 -25.73 11.73
C GLN A 312 -15.80 -26.04 12.07
N ASP A 313 -14.96 -25.01 12.15
CA ASP A 313 -13.53 -25.13 12.48
C ASP A 313 -13.28 -24.88 13.98
N TYR A 314 -14.35 -24.77 14.78
CA TYR A 314 -14.23 -24.62 16.23
C TYR A 314 -13.72 -25.92 16.85
N GLY A 315 -12.51 -25.90 17.39
CA GLY A 315 -11.83 -27.09 17.88
C GLY A 315 -10.60 -26.76 18.70
N ARG A 316 -10.11 -27.74 19.45
CA ARG A 316 -8.92 -27.59 20.31
C ARG A 316 -8.20 -28.93 20.48
N GLY A 317 -6.94 -28.87 20.92
CA GLY A 317 -6.11 -30.05 21.14
C GLY A 317 -5.09 -30.27 20.03
N ASP A 318 -4.25 -31.29 20.20
CA ASP A 318 -3.16 -31.57 19.26
C ASP A 318 -3.65 -32.13 17.92
N THR A 319 -4.78 -32.84 17.92
CA THR A 319 -5.25 -33.64 16.78
C THR A 319 -6.11 -32.89 15.77
N VAL A 320 -6.44 -31.62 16.03
CA VAL A 320 -7.25 -30.82 15.09
C VAL A 320 -6.37 -30.26 13.97
N GLU A 321 -6.97 -30.01 12.80
CA GLU A 321 -6.27 -29.48 11.63
C GLU A 321 -5.86 -28.00 11.81
N ALA A 322 -4.91 -27.56 11.00
CA ALA A 322 -4.60 -26.13 10.90
C ALA A 322 -5.84 -25.36 10.41
N GLY A 323 -6.02 -24.13 10.91
CA GLY A 323 -7.24 -23.35 10.76
C GLY A 323 -8.25 -23.55 11.89
N ALA A 324 -8.06 -24.55 12.75
CA ALA A 324 -8.89 -24.71 13.95
C ALA A 324 -8.71 -23.55 14.92
N TRP A 325 -9.78 -23.20 15.62
CA TRP A 325 -9.75 -22.12 16.60
C TRP A 325 -10.67 -22.40 17.80
N CYS A 326 -10.37 -21.77 18.93
CA CYS A 326 -11.27 -21.81 20.09
C CYS A 326 -11.24 -20.51 20.87
N LEU A 327 -12.30 -20.29 21.65
CA LEU A 327 -12.45 -19.11 22.49
C LEU A 327 -11.82 -19.34 23.86
N LEU A 328 -11.16 -18.31 24.39
CA LEU A 328 -10.61 -18.28 25.73
C LEU A 328 -11.42 -17.35 26.64
N GLN A 329 -11.64 -17.79 27.87
CA GLN A 329 -12.26 -17.01 28.94
C GLN A 329 -11.24 -16.75 30.03
N LYS A 330 -11.11 -15.49 30.47
CA LYS A 330 -10.22 -15.14 31.57
C LYS A 330 -10.72 -15.78 32.86
N GLN A 331 -9.86 -16.54 33.53
CA GLN A 331 -10.17 -17.10 34.84
C GLN A 331 -10.24 -15.96 35.86
N SER A 332 -11.31 -15.92 36.65
CA SER A 332 -11.41 -15.00 37.77
C SER A 332 -10.32 -15.41 38.77
N MET A 333 -9.29 -14.59 38.96
CA MET A 333 -8.43 -14.76 40.13
C MET A 333 -9.33 -14.58 41.35
N GLY A 334 -9.53 -15.67 42.10
CA GLY A 334 -10.27 -15.64 43.35
C GLY A 334 -9.68 -14.56 44.25
N ALA A 335 -10.55 -13.71 44.79
CA ALA A 335 -10.20 -12.71 45.80
C ALA A 335 -9.66 -13.34 47.08
#